data_AF-A0A7C7JDT4-F1
#
_entry.id   AF-A0A7C7JDT4-F1
#
_cell.length_a   1.000
_cell.length_b   1.000
_cell.length_c   1.000
_cell.angle_alpha   90.00
_cell.angle_beta   90.00
_cell.angle_gamma   90.00
#
_symmetry.space_group_name_H-M   'P 1'
#
loop_
_entity.id
_entity.type
_entity.pdbx_description
1 polymer ?
#
loop_
_entity_poly.entity_id
_entity_poly.type
_entity_poly.pdbx_seq_one_letter_code
_entity_poly.pdbx_strand_id
1 'polypeptide(L)'
;MKKYLITIFIISALTGAGGYKGFGLQVGEQGTGIFFHRVWDSNNAIQWLFQGRFFDVKGKDYMMVYDPYTNQYRSVGDKYILIMPMFSGVKYFPFADQIANNFAPYATAQLGPVLTLDGADSDKFMER
;
A
#
# COMPACT_ATOMS: atom_id res chain seq x y z
N MET A 1 15.65 18.53 -12.33
CA MET A 1 14.99 19.22 -11.20
C MET A 1 13.70 18.55 -10.73
N LYS A 2 12.69 18.28 -11.58
CA LYS A 2 11.41 17.64 -11.15
C LYS A 2 11.57 16.31 -10.38
N LYS A 3 12.49 15.44 -10.79
CA LYS A 3 12.74 14.13 -10.13
C LYS A 3 13.18 14.29 -8.66
N TYR A 4 14.08 15.22 -8.38
CA TYR A 4 14.56 15.48 -7.01
C TYR A 4 13.48 16.08 -6.11
N LEU A 5 12.58 16.88 -6.69
CA LEU A 5 11.47 17.50 -5.96
C LEU A 5 10.46 16.45 -5.47
N ILE A 6 10.19 15.44 -6.31
CA ILE A 6 9.37 14.28 -5.94
C ILE A 6 10.05 13.46 -4.84
N THR A 7 11.36 13.19 -4.97
CA THR A 7 12.12 12.45 -3.95
C THR A 7 12.14 13.18 -2.61
N ILE A 8 12.34 14.50 -2.61
CA ILE A 8 12.30 15.33 -1.39
C ILE A 8 10.90 15.30 -0.76
N PHE A 9 9.84 15.41 -1.57
CA PHE A 9 8.47 15.32 -1.09
C PHE A 9 8.19 13.97 -0.41
N ILE A 10 8.60 12.86 -1.04
CA ILE A 10 8.46 11.51 -0.47
C ILE A 10 9.24 11.38 0.84
N ILE A 11 10.48 11.88 0.90
CA ILE A 11 11.28 11.82 2.13
C ILE A 11 10.66 12.66 3.25
N SER A 12 10.16 13.87 2.95
CA SER A 12 9.47 14.71 3.93
C SER A 12 8.18 14.06 4.44
N ALA A 13 7.46 13.36 3.56
CA ALA A 13 6.34 12.47 3.88
C ALA A 13 6.78 11.13 4.51
N LEU A 14 8.01 10.99 4.98
CA LEU A 14 8.45 9.84 5.79
C LEU A 14 9.10 10.31 7.11
N THR A 15 9.56 11.56 7.20
CA THR A 15 10.41 12.06 8.29
C THR A 15 9.77 13.09 9.24
N GLY A 16 8.53 13.54 9.04
CA GLY A 16 7.90 14.53 9.94
C GLY A 16 7.85 14.09 11.42
N ALA A 17 7.92 15.04 12.37
CA ALA A 17 7.86 14.82 13.81
C ALA A 17 6.40 14.62 14.29
N GLY A 18 6.16 13.76 15.29
CA GLY A 18 4.82 13.45 15.80
C GLY A 18 4.09 12.31 15.07
N GLY A 19 2.93 11.89 15.61
CA GLY A 19 2.09 10.80 15.09
C GLY A 19 2.72 9.40 15.08
N TYR A 20 2.03 8.44 14.47
CA TYR A 20 2.43 7.02 14.44
C TYR A 20 2.94 6.56 13.07
N LYS A 21 3.76 5.51 13.09
CA LYS A 21 4.21 4.78 11.90
C LYS A 21 3.78 3.34 12.05
N GLY A 22 3.44 2.70 10.94
CA GLY A 22 3.30 1.26 10.92
C GLY A 22 3.84 0.68 9.64
N PHE A 23 4.44 -0.48 9.79
CA PHE A 23 4.88 -1.35 8.72
C PHE A 23 4.33 -2.73 9.01
N GLY A 24 3.94 -3.46 7.98
CA GLY A 24 3.47 -4.82 8.16
C GLY A 24 3.44 -5.61 6.87
N LEU A 25 3.31 -6.92 7.04
CA LEU A 25 3.04 -7.86 5.97
C LEU A 25 1.53 -7.96 5.80
N GLN A 26 1.08 -8.06 4.56
CA GLN A 26 -0.32 -8.29 4.24
C GLN A 26 -0.43 -9.54 3.38
N VAL A 27 -1.26 -10.48 3.81
CA VAL A 27 -1.60 -11.70 3.07
C VAL A 27 -3.09 -11.64 2.79
N GLY A 28 -3.46 -11.76 1.52
CA GLY A 28 -4.84 -11.81 1.05
C GLY A 28 -5.06 -12.96 0.09
N GLU A 29 -6.33 -13.20 -0.26
CA GLU A 29 -6.73 -14.30 -1.14
C GLU A 29 -6.05 -14.26 -2.52
N GLN A 30 -5.86 -13.07 -3.06
CA GLN A 30 -5.33 -12.87 -4.41
C GLN A 30 -3.85 -12.45 -4.44
N GLY A 31 -3.19 -12.32 -3.29
CA GLY A 31 -1.83 -11.80 -3.27
C GLY A 31 -1.24 -11.60 -1.88
N THR A 32 0.07 -11.38 -1.88
CA THR A 32 0.82 -11.03 -0.66
C THR A 32 1.56 -9.72 -0.89
N GLY A 33 1.91 -9.05 0.20
CA GLY A 33 2.52 -7.74 0.08
C GLY A 33 3.01 -7.19 1.39
N ILE A 34 3.49 -5.96 1.28
CA ILE A 34 3.91 -5.14 2.41
C ILE A 34 3.12 -3.84 2.38
N PHE A 35 2.79 -3.33 3.55
CA PHE A 35 2.22 -2.00 3.68
C PHE A 35 3.07 -1.18 4.63
N PHE A 36 3.13 0.10 4.34
CA PHE A 36 3.65 1.09 5.25
C PHE A 36 2.63 2.22 5.34
N HIS A 37 2.46 2.77 6.53
CA HIS A 37 1.64 3.95 6.72
C HIS A 37 2.29 4.85 7.74
N ARG A 38 2.06 6.14 7.57
CA ARG A 38 2.46 7.15 8.53
C ARG A 38 1.34 8.16 8.70
N VAL A 39 1.16 8.58 9.94
CA VAL A 39 0.31 9.71 10.30
C VAL A 39 1.17 10.72 11.02
N TRP A 40 0.94 12.00 10.73
CA TRP A 40 1.52 13.13 11.44
C TRP A 40 0.41 13.97 12.04
N ASP A 41 0.56 14.33 13.30
CA ASP A 41 -0.35 15.24 13.95
C ASP A 41 0.07 16.68 13.63
N SER A 42 -0.82 17.45 13.02
CA SER A 42 -0.58 18.88 12.78
C SER A 42 -1.18 19.74 13.90
N ASN A 43 -2.38 19.37 14.35
CA ASN A 43 -3.11 19.99 15.46
C ASN A 43 -4.15 18.99 15.97
N ASN A 44 -4.82 19.29 17.09
CA ASN A 44 -5.86 18.43 17.67
C ASN A 44 -7.00 18.11 16.69
N ALA A 45 -7.28 19.00 15.74
CA ALA A 45 -8.32 18.83 14.72
C ALA A 45 -7.84 18.21 13.41
N ILE A 46 -6.52 18.17 13.13
CA ILE A 46 -5.99 17.81 11.80
C ILE A 46 -4.79 16.88 11.90
N GLN A 47 -4.88 15.75 11.19
CA GLN A 47 -3.77 14.83 10.98
C GLN A 47 -3.51 14.63 9.49
N TRP A 48 -2.24 14.61 9.10
CA TRP A 48 -1.82 14.22 7.76
C TRP A 48 -1.58 12.71 7.72
N LEU A 49 -1.92 12.06 6.62
CA LEU A 49 -1.66 10.64 6.43
C LEU A 49 -0.93 10.38 5.12
N PHE A 50 -0.10 9.35 5.16
CA PHE A 50 0.49 8.73 3.99
C PHE A 50 0.39 7.22 4.15
N GLN A 51 -0.08 6.53 3.13
CA GLN A 51 -0.08 5.09 3.06
C GLN A 51 0.49 4.66 1.72
N GLY A 52 1.36 3.66 1.74
CA GLY A 52 1.75 2.97 0.54
C GLY A 52 1.76 1.48 0.77
N ARG A 53 1.40 0.75 -0.28
CA ARG A 53 1.35 -0.71 -0.25
C ARG A 53 2.01 -1.24 -1.50
N PHE A 54 2.61 -2.41 -1.39
CA PHE A 54 3.21 -3.14 -2.50
C PHE A 54 2.63 -4.54 -2.44
N PHE A 55 1.90 -4.92 -3.47
CA PHE A 55 1.24 -6.21 -3.57
C PHE A 55 1.68 -6.94 -4.82
N ASP A 56 2.08 -8.18 -4.64
CA ASP A 56 2.14 -9.13 -5.73
C ASP A 56 0.78 -9.82 -5.83
N VAL A 57 0.07 -9.59 -6.94
CA VAL A 57 -1.29 -10.10 -7.17
C VAL A 57 -1.27 -11.10 -8.32
N LYS A 58 -1.87 -12.26 -8.07
CA LYS A 58 -2.09 -13.31 -9.08
C LYS A 58 -3.52 -13.21 -9.60
N GLY A 59 -3.69 -13.29 -10.92
CA GLY A 59 -5.03 -13.31 -11.50
C GLY A 59 -5.80 -14.59 -11.15
N LYS A 60 -7.14 -14.52 -11.18
CA LYS A 60 -8.04 -15.61 -10.77
C LYS A 60 -7.85 -16.91 -11.56
N ASP A 61 -7.42 -16.80 -12.82
CA ASP A 61 -7.18 -17.95 -13.70
C ASP A 61 -5.80 -18.59 -13.48
N TYR A 62 -4.95 -17.96 -12.68
CA TYR A 62 -3.58 -18.38 -12.35
C TYR A 62 -3.49 -19.07 -10.97
N MET A 63 -4.65 -19.50 -10.46
CA MET A 63 -4.77 -20.24 -9.20
C MET A 63 -4.27 -21.68 -9.37
N MET A 64 -3.89 -22.33 -8.26
CA MET A 64 -3.34 -23.69 -8.26
C MET A 64 -4.29 -24.67 -8.93
N VAL A 65 -3.89 -25.22 -10.08
CA VAL A 65 -4.63 -26.27 -10.80
C VAL A 65 -4.03 -27.61 -10.42
N TYR A 66 -4.89 -28.59 -10.15
CA TYR A 66 -4.45 -29.97 -9.89
C TYR A 66 -3.99 -30.62 -11.20
N ASP A 67 -2.73 -31.07 -11.24
CA ASP A 67 -2.18 -31.81 -12.37
C ASP A 67 -2.35 -33.33 -12.13
N PRO A 68 -3.21 -34.01 -12.93
CA PRO A 68 -3.49 -35.44 -12.74
C PRO A 68 -2.31 -36.34 -13.14
N TYR A 69 -1.30 -35.84 -13.86
CA TYR A 69 -0.14 -36.63 -14.28
C TYR A 69 1.00 -36.59 -13.26
N THR A 70 1.14 -35.49 -12.53
CA THR A 70 2.18 -35.31 -11.51
C THR A 70 1.65 -35.48 -10.08
N ASN A 71 0.32 -35.58 -9.89
CA ASN A 71 -0.37 -35.62 -8.60
C ASN A 71 -0.03 -34.41 -7.69
N GLN A 72 0.34 -33.29 -8.30
CA GLN A 72 0.75 -32.07 -7.61
C GLN A 72 -0.11 -30.89 -8.06
N TYR A 73 -0.28 -29.93 -7.15
CA TYR A 73 -0.86 -28.65 -7.51
C TYR A 73 0.19 -27.82 -8.24
N ARG A 74 -0.13 -27.40 -9.48
CA ARG A 74 0.73 -26.54 -10.29
C ARG A 74 0.07 -25.19 -10.50
N SER A 75 0.82 -24.11 -10.31
CA SER A 75 0.39 -22.78 -10.75
C SER A 75 0.37 -22.77 -12.27
N VAL A 76 -0.76 -22.51 -12.91
CA VAL A 76 -0.85 -22.45 -14.37
C VAL A 76 -0.90 -21.00 -14.78
N GLY A 77 0.26 -20.48 -15.13
CA GLY A 77 0.50 -19.20 -15.79
C GLY A 77 1.25 -18.18 -14.93
N ASP A 78 2.17 -17.49 -15.60
CA ASP A 78 3.33 -16.83 -15.01
C ASP A 78 3.13 -15.32 -14.88
N LYS A 79 1.87 -14.88 -14.84
CA LYS A 79 1.54 -13.46 -14.87
C LYS A 79 1.38 -12.90 -13.46
N TYR A 80 2.46 -12.32 -12.97
CA TYR A 80 2.53 -11.60 -11.71
C TYR A 80 2.33 -10.10 -11.96
N ILE A 81 1.33 -9.51 -11.30
CA ILE A 81 1.09 -8.06 -11.38
C ILE A 81 1.50 -7.44 -10.05
N LEU A 82 2.50 -6.56 -10.09
CA LEU A 82 2.89 -5.77 -8.94
C LEU A 82 2.03 -4.50 -8.88
N ILE A 83 1.19 -4.38 -7.85
CA ILE A 83 0.33 -3.24 -7.61
C ILE A 83 0.88 -2.41 -6.45
N MET A 84 1.06 -1.12 -6.68
CA MET A 84 1.62 -0.17 -5.72
C MET A 84 0.69 1.03 -5.52
N PRO A 85 -0.33 0.93 -4.66
CA PRO A 85 -1.14 2.07 -4.27
C PRO A 85 -0.34 2.98 -3.34
N MET A 86 -0.28 4.26 -3.66
CA MET A 86 0.34 5.28 -2.81
C MET A 86 -0.68 6.40 -2.60
N PHE A 87 -1.16 6.58 -1.37
CA PHE A 87 -2.13 7.62 -1.04
C PHE A 87 -1.59 8.54 0.04
N SER A 88 -1.82 9.84 -0.17
CA SER A 88 -1.63 10.88 0.83
C SER A 88 -2.96 11.55 1.11
N GLY A 89 -3.17 12.01 2.33
CA GLY A 89 -4.44 12.59 2.71
C GLY A 89 -4.41 13.32 4.04
N VAL A 90 -5.60 13.70 4.47
CA VAL A 90 -5.84 14.44 5.70
C VAL A 90 -7.03 13.82 6.44
N LYS A 91 -6.92 13.71 7.75
CA LYS A 91 -8.01 13.42 8.68
C LYS A 91 -8.39 14.69 9.40
N TYR A 92 -9.68 14.98 9.41
CA TYR A 92 -10.27 16.11 10.13
C TYR A 92 -11.15 15.59 11.26
N PHE A 93 -10.90 16.08 12.48
CA PHE A 93 -11.62 15.75 13.70
C PHE A 93 -12.52 16.93 14.08
N PRO A 94 -13.82 16.92 13.70
CA PRO A 94 -14.72 18.07 13.89
C PRO A 94 -14.99 18.40 15.37
N PHE A 95 -14.85 17.41 16.26
CA PHE A 95 -15.13 17.53 17.69
C PHE A 95 -13.86 17.47 18.55
N ALA A 96 -12.71 17.84 17.97
CA ALA A 96 -11.46 17.94 18.73
C ALA A 96 -11.66 18.78 19.99
N ASP A 97 -11.18 18.26 21.13
CA ASP A 97 -11.27 18.87 22.46
C ASP A 97 -12.70 19.09 23.01
N GLN A 98 -13.75 18.68 22.29
CA GLN A 98 -15.15 18.79 22.73
C GLN A 98 -15.67 17.52 23.40
N ILE A 99 -15.00 16.39 23.18
CA ILE A 99 -15.39 15.07 23.71
C ILE A 99 -14.29 14.59 24.65
N ALA A 100 -14.61 14.43 25.94
CA ALA A 100 -13.65 14.02 26.97
C ALA A 100 -13.32 12.51 26.99
N ASN A 101 -13.92 11.73 26.09
CA ASN A 101 -13.75 10.27 26.01
C ASN A 101 -12.83 9.90 24.84
N ASN A 102 -12.20 8.72 24.87
CA ASN A 102 -11.33 8.18 23.80
C ASN A 102 -12.05 7.92 22.45
N PHE A 103 -13.26 8.45 22.28
CA PHE A 103 -14.02 8.39 21.05
C PHE A 103 -13.76 9.66 20.23
N ALA A 104 -13.02 9.50 19.13
CA ALA A 104 -12.64 10.59 18.23
C ALA A 104 -13.14 10.30 16.80
N PRO A 105 -14.39 10.67 16.45
CA PRO A 105 -14.88 10.52 15.09
C PRO A 105 -14.14 11.48 14.14
N TYR A 106 -13.86 11.02 12.92
CA TYR A 106 -13.11 11.80 11.95
C TYR A 106 -13.62 11.59 10.53
N ALA A 107 -13.47 12.63 9.70
CA ALA A 107 -13.62 12.54 8.26
C ALA A 107 -12.23 12.46 7.61
N THR A 108 -12.09 11.66 6.55
CA THR A 108 -10.79 11.52 5.85
C THR A 108 -10.95 11.78 4.36
N ALA A 109 -10.05 12.58 3.81
CA ALA A 109 -9.88 12.73 2.37
C ALA A 109 -8.49 12.21 1.97
N GLN A 110 -8.42 11.37 0.94
CA GLN A 110 -7.17 10.81 0.43
C GLN A 110 -7.13 10.87 -1.08
N LEU A 111 -5.94 11.09 -1.62
CA LEU A 111 -5.68 11.03 -3.05
C LEU A 111 -4.32 10.41 -3.32
N GLY A 112 -4.15 9.85 -4.50
CA GLY A 112 -2.85 9.38 -4.94
C GLY A 112 -2.94 8.34 -6.04
N PRO A 113 -1.79 8.02 -6.66
CA PRO A 113 -1.73 7.08 -7.76
C PRO A 113 -1.85 5.63 -7.28
N VAL A 114 -2.40 4.80 -8.17
CA VAL A 114 -2.25 3.36 -8.12
C VAL A 114 -1.39 2.97 -9.30
N LEU A 115 -0.17 2.50 -9.03
CA LEU A 115 0.74 2.05 -10.06
C LEU A 115 0.58 0.54 -10.23
N THR A 116 0.54 0.07 -11.46
CA THR A 116 0.48 -1.35 -11.80
C THR A 116 1.62 -1.65 -12.75
N LEU A 117 2.49 -2.57 -12.36
CA LEU A 117 3.57 -3.07 -13.20
C LEU A 117 3.22 -4.51 -13.59
N ASP A 118 3.11 -4.72 -14.89
CA ASP A 118 2.95 -6.04 -15.46
C ASP A 118 4.34 -6.70 -15.52
N GLY A 119 4.49 -7.86 -14.89
CA GLY A 119 5.68 -8.67 -15.08
C GLY A 119 5.75 -9.08 -16.56
N ALA A 120 6.94 -8.98 -17.17
CA ALA A 120 7.13 -9.56 -18.49
C ALA A 120 6.84 -11.07 -18.39
N ASP A 121 6.15 -11.63 -19.37
CA ASP A 121 5.96 -13.08 -19.52
C ASP A 121 7.34 -13.72 -19.79
N SER A 122 8.10 -13.97 -18.73
CA SER A 122 9.41 -14.59 -18.79
C SER A 122 9.56 -15.55 -17.61
N ASP A 123 9.85 -16.81 -17.92
CA ASP A 123 10.17 -17.87 -16.96
C ASP A 123 11.42 -17.57 -16.12
N LYS A 124 12.11 -16.43 -16.33
CA LYS A 124 13.38 -16.11 -15.68
C LYS A 124 13.42 -14.66 -15.20
N PHE A 125 13.61 -14.52 -13.89
CA PHE A 125 13.75 -13.23 -13.19
C PHE A 125 15.02 -12.43 -13.55
N MET A 126 15.90 -12.99 -14.41
CA MET A 126 17.16 -12.37 -14.84
C MET A 126 17.31 -12.54 -16.35
N GLU A 127 16.68 -11.67 -17.12
CA GLU A 127 17.14 -11.36 -18.47
C GLU A 127 17.41 -9.85 -18.50
N ARG A 128 18.69 -9.51 -18.67
CA ARG A 128 19.24 -8.15 -18.57
C ARG A 128 19.00 -7.36 -19.85
#